data_AF-A0A955M3J8-F1
#
_entry.id   AF-A0A955M3J8-F1
#
_cell.length_a   1.000
_cell.length_b   1.000
_cell.length_c   1.000
_cell.angle_alpha   90.00
_cell.angle_beta   90.00
_cell.angle_gamma   90.00
#
_symmetry.space_group_name_H-M   'P 1'
#
loop_
_entity.id
_entity.type
_entity.pdbx_description
1 polymer ?
#
loop_
_entity_poly.entity_id
_entity_poly.type
_entity_poly.pdbx_seq_one_letter_code
_entity_poly.pdbx_strand_id
1 'polypeptide(L)' 'MEIAIICLVALIASCLTFFSGFGLGTILMPAFLIFFPLDTAIALTAVVHLLNNFLKLILLW' A
#
# COMPACT_ATOMS: atom_id res chain seq x y z
N MET A 1 15.04 -11.77 -1.17
CA MET A 1 13.73 -12.47 -1.25
C MET A 1 12.62 -11.68 -0.56
N GLU A 2 12.85 -11.09 0.61
CA GLU A 2 11.84 -10.29 1.33
C GLU A 2 11.33 -9.05 0.57
N ILE A 3 12.21 -8.29 -0.09
CA ILE A 3 11.79 -7.09 -0.84
C ILE A 3 10.77 -7.44 -1.94
N ALA A 4 10.97 -8.57 -2.64
CA ALA A 4 10.03 -9.02 -3.66
C ALA A 4 8.64 -9.33 -3.07
N ILE A 5 8.61 -9.95 -1.88
CA ILE A 5 7.35 -10.25 -1.16
C ILE A 5 6.67 -8.94 -0.74
N ILE A 6 7.42 -7.99 -0.17
CA ILE A 6 6.90 -6.69 0.27
C ILE A 6 6.29 -5.93 -0.93
N CYS A 7 6.99 -5.89 -2.06
CA CYS A 7 6.47 -5.27 -3.29
C CYS A 7 5.21 -5.97 -3.80
N LEU A 8 5.16 -7.31 -3.78
CA LEU A 8 4.00 -8.07 -4.23
C LEU A 8 2.78 -7.82 -3.33
N VAL A 9 2.96 -7.82 -2.02
CA VAL A 9 1.90 -7.51 -1.05
C VAL A 9 1.38 -6.09 -1.26
N ALA A 10 2.28 -5.12 -1.45
CA ALA A 10 1.90 -3.73 -1.72
C ALA A 10 1.10 -3.57 -3.01
N LEU A 11 1.50 -4.28 -4.07
CA LEU A 11 0.82 -4.29 -5.36
C LEU A 11 -0.59 -4.90 -5.23
N ILE A 12 -0.71 -6.09 -4.63
CA ILE A 12 -1.99 -6.79 -4.47
C ILE A 12 -2.96 -5.95 -3.63
N ALA A 13 -2.51 -5.39 -2.51
CA ALA A 13 -3.34 -4.53 -1.66
C ALA A 13 -3.81 -3.27 -2.40
N SER A 14 -2.94 -2.66 -3.21
CA SER A 14 -3.29 -1.50 -4.05
C SER A 14 -4.35 -1.88 -5.09
N CYS A 15 -4.17 -2.99 -5.80
CA CYS A 15 -5.15 -3.51 -6.76
C CYS A 15 -6.51 -3.82 -6.12
N LEU A 16 -6.53 -4.51 -4.97
CA LEU A 16 -7.76 -4.87 -4.26
C LEU A 16 -8.59 -3.65 -3.86
N THR A 17 -7.92 -2.55 -3.55
CA THR A 17 -8.54 -1.32 -3.04
C THR A 17 -8.61 -0.20 -4.08
N PHE A 18 -8.16 -0.46 -5.31
CA PHE A 18 -7.99 0.53 -6.36
C PHE A 18 -9.32 1.18 -6.75
N PHE A 19 -10.38 0.39 -6.94
CA PHE A 19 -11.69 0.94 -7.31
C PHE A 19 -12.49 1.44 -6.10
N SER A 20 -12.37 0.77 -4.95
CA SER A 20 -13.21 1.09 -3.78
C SER A 20 -12.75 2.32 -3.00
N GLY A 21 -11.46 2.66 -3.02
CA GLY A 21 -10.96 3.77 -2.19
C GLY A 21 -10.73 3.42 -0.72
N PHE A 22 -11.08 2.21 -0.28
CA PHE A 22 -11.16 1.87 1.13
C PHE A 22 -10.18 0.77 1.53
N GLY A 23 -9.69 0.82 2.78
CA GLY A 23 -9.00 -0.31 3.42
C GLY A 23 -7.52 -0.49 3.08
N LEU A 24 -6.93 0.30 2.17
CA LEU A 24 -5.51 0.14 1.79
C LEU A 24 -4.56 0.27 2.98
N GLY A 25 -4.76 1.30 3.82
CA GLY A 25 -3.96 1.48 5.04
C GLY A 25 -4.16 0.35 6.05
N THR A 26 -5.37 -0.20 6.14
CA THR A 26 -5.71 -1.33 7.03
C THR A 26 -4.99 -2.61 6.63
N ILE A 27 -4.72 -2.81 5.33
CA ILE A 27 -3.99 -3.98 4.83
C ILE A 27 -2.47 -3.76 4.91
N LEU A 28 -1.98 -2.61 4.43
CA LEU A 28 -0.54 -2.34 4.33
C LEU A 28 0.13 -2.13 5.67
N MET A 29 -0.52 -1.45 6.62
CA MET A 29 0.07 -1.14 7.92
C MET A 29 0.50 -2.41 8.68
N PRO A 30 -0.38 -3.41 8.94
CA PRO A 30 0.05 -4.64 9.60
C PRO A 30 1.02 -5.46 8.73
N ALA A 31 0.88 -5.45 7.40
CA ALA A 31 1.80 -6.15 6.52
C ALA A 31 3.23 -5.60 6.58
N PHE A 32 3.40 -4.27 6.57
CA PHE A 32 4.71 -3.63 6.68
C PHE A 32 5.30 -3.74 8.08
N LEU A 33 4.47 -3.78 9.13
CA LEU A 33 4.94 -3.97 10.51
C LEU A 33 5.66 -5.30 10.74
N ILE A 34 5.40 -6.31 9.90
CA ILE A 34 6.08 -7.62 9.96
C ILE A 34 7.56 -7.49 9.56
N PHE A 35 7.89 -6.51 8.69
CA PHE A 35 9.22 -6.36 8.10
C PHE A 35 9.96 -5.10 8.55
N PHE A 36 9.24 -4.09 9.03
CA PHE A 36 9.80 -2.77 9.33
C PHE A 36 9.39 -2.24 10.71
N PRO A 37 10.22 -1.39 11.35
CA PRO A 37 9.83 -0.64 12.53
C PRO A 37 8.61 0.24 12.25
N LEU A 38 7.85 0.53 13.31
CA LEU A 38 6.57 1.25 13.28
C LEU A 38 6.62 2.51 12.40
N ASP A 39 7.59 3.39 12.64
CA ASP A 39 7.70 4.67 11.96
C ASP A 39 7.89 4.51 10.44
N THR A 40 8.74 3.57 10.06
CA THR A 40 8.97 3.18 8.65
C THR A 40 7.74 2.55 8.02
N ALA A 41 7.03 1.66 8.73
CA ALA A 41 5.82 1.03 8.22
C ALA A 41 4.71 2.06 7.96
N ILE A 42 4.56 3.06 8.84
CA ILE A 42 3.64 4.19 8.66
C ILE A 42 4.03 4.99 7.43
N ALA A 43 5.31 5.39 7.31
CA ALA A 43 5.80 6.18 6.19
C ALA A 43 5.59 5.46 4.84
N LEU A 44 5.94 4.18 4.75
CA LEU A 44 5.76 3.37 3.54
C LEU A 44 4.28 3.21 3.19
N THR A 45 3.40 2.99 4.18
CA THR A 45 1.96 2.92 3.96
C THR A 45 1.42 4.21 3.36
N ALA A 46 1.85 5.36 3.88
CA ALA A 46 1.44 6.67 3.37
C ALA A 46 1.90 6.90 1.91
N VAL A 47 3.14 6.51 1.58
CA VAL A 47 3.68 6.61 0.20
C VAL A 47 2.86 5.77 -0.78
N VAL A 48 2.63 4.50 -0.46
CA VAL A 48 1.84 3.61 -1.33
C VAL A 48 0.40 4.13 -1.47
N HIS A 49 -0.19 4.62 -0.39
CA HIS A 49 -1.54 5.20 -0.42
C HIS A 49 -1.62 6.44 -1.31
N LEU A 50 -0.64 7.33 -1.22
CA LEU A 50 -0.56 8.52 -2.07
C LEU A 50 -0.46 8.14 -3.55
N LEU A 51 0.44 7.21 -3.89
CA LEU A 51 0.61 6.73 -5.26
C LEU A 51 -0.66 6.06 -5.79
N ASN A 52 -1.33 5.26 -4.95
CA ASN A 52 -2.58 4.61 -5.32
C ASN A 52 -3.67 5.64 -5.66
N ASN A 53 -3.80 6.70 -4.86
CA ASN A 53 -4.77 7.76 -5.12
C ASN A 53 -4.41 8.60 -6.35
N PHE A 54 -3.12 8.84 -6.59
CA PHE A 54 -2.67 9.53 -7.80
C PHE A 54 -2.96 8.71 -9.06
N LEU A 55 -2.75 7.39 -9.03
CA LEU A 55 -3.12 6.51 -10.12
C LEU A 55 -4.64 6.48 -10.36
N LYS A 56 -5.46 6.51 -9.30
CA LYS A 56 -6.92 6.64 -9.45
C LYS A 56 -7.31 7.96 -10.12
N LEU A 57 -6.65 9.06 -9.75
CA LEU A 57 -6.91 10.38 -10.33
C LEU A 57 -6.64 10.41 -11.84
N ILE A 58 -5.70 9.61 -12.35
CA ILE A 58 -5.34 9.57 -13.78
C ILE A 58 -6.16 8.53 -14.55
N LEU A 59 -6.44 7.37 -13.93
CA LEU A 59 -7.02 6.21 -14.63
C LEU A 59 -8.54 6.08 -14.47
N LEU A 60 -9.13 6.69 -13.43
CA LEU A 60 -10.56 6.55 -13.13
C LEU A 60 -11.34 7.87 -13.21
N TRP A 61 -10.67 9.02 -13.09
CA TRP A 61 -11.25 10.36 -13.14
C TRP A 61 -10.59 11.16 -14.27
#